data_AF-B3EK09-F1
#
_entry.id   AF-B3EK09-F1
#
_cell.length_a   1.000
_cell.length_b   1.000
_cell.length_c   1.000
_cell.angle_alpha   90.00
_cell.angle_beta   90.00
_cell.angle_gamma   90.00
#
_symmetry.space_group_name_H-M   'P 1'
#
loop_
_entity.id
_entity.type
_entity.pdbx_description
1 polymer ?
#
loop_
_entity_poly.entity_id
_entity_poly.type
_entity_poly.pdbx_seq_one_letter_code
_entity_poly.pdbx_strand_id
1 'polypeptide(L)' 'MAGYMISEGMTPVDALYMTIITLSTVGFNQVQTLSEAGRLFALALIIGGISLFFFTLTYVERLLSML' A
#
# COMPACT_ATOMS: atom_id res chain seq x y z
N MET A 1 5.54 0.73 4.51
CA MET A 1 6.87 0.30 4.99
C MET A 1 6.99 0.28 6.51
N ALA A 2 6.89 1.42 7.23
CA ALA A 2 7.18 1.45 8.67
C ALA A 2 6.31 0.49 9.50
N GLY A 3 5.02 0.36 9.15
CA GLY A 3 4.13 -0.60 9.79
C GLY A 3 4.64 -2.04 9.69
N TYR A 4 5.11 -2.48 8.52
CA TYR A 4 5.72 -3.81 8.36
C TYR A 4 7.06 -3.95 9.10
N MET A 5 7.89 -2.90 9.14
CA MET A 5 9.15 -2.94 9.91
C MET A 5 8.87 -3.13 11.41
N ILE A 6 7.86 -2.44 11.94
CA ILE A 6 7.51 -2.48 13.37
C ILE A 6 6.79 -3.78 13.73
N SER A 7 5.82 -4.22 12.92
CA SER A 7 4.99 -5.40 13.22
C SER A 7 5.66 -6.73 12.85
N GLU A 8 6.43 -6.75 11.76
CA GLU A 8 6.97 -7.98 11.17
C GLU A 8 8.50 -8.06 11.25
N GLY A 9 9.18 -7.02 11.74
CA GLY A 9 10.64 -6.99 11.81
C GLY A 9 11.34 -6.96 10.45
N MET A 10 10.61 -6.62 9.38
CA MET A 10 11.15 -6.62 8.02
C MET A 10 12.28 -5.61 7.84
N THR A 11 13.27 -5.95 7.01
CA THR A 11 14.27 -4.98 6.55
C THR A 11 13.59 -3.84 5.78
N PRO A 12 14.21 -2.64 5.67
CA PRO A 12 13.61 -1.54 4.90
C PRO A 12 13.27 -1.92 3.46
N VAL A 13 14.11 -2.76 2.82
CA VAL A 13 13.92 -3.22 1.45
C VAL A 13 12.75 -4.18 1.36
N ASP A 14 12.65 -5.16 2.26
CA ASP A 14 11.54 -6.11 2.29
C ASP A 14 10.21 -5.42 2.58
N ALA A 15 10.19 -4.49 3.54
CA ALA A 15 9.01 -3.71 3.87
C ALA A 15 8.57 -2.80 2.72
N LEU A 16 9.52 -2.27 1.94
CA LEU A 16 9.24 -1.50 0.72
C LEU A 16 8.69 -2.40 -0.38
N TYR A 17 9.35 -3.54 -0.65
CA TYR A 17 8.88 -4.54 -1.61
C TYR A 17 7.45 -4.98 -1.30
N MET A 18 7.18 -5.37 -0.05
CA MET A 18 5.85 -5.76 0.42
C MET A 18 4.82 -4.65 0.24
N THR A 19 5.20 -3.38 0.50
CA THR A 19 4.32 -2.22 0.26
C THR A 19 4.01 -2.06 -1.24
N ILE A 20 5.01 -2.17 -2.11
CA ILE A 20 4.86 -1.99 -3.56
C ILE A 20 3.96 -3.09 -4.15
N ILE A 21 4.22 -4.36 -3.85
CA ILE A 21 3.39 -5.46 -4.39
C ILE A 21 1.94 -5.41 -3.88
N THR A 22 1.72 -4.84 -2.68
CA THR A 22 0.38 -4.62 -2.13
C THR A 22 -0.35 -3.50 -2.87
N LEU A 23 0.26 -2.32 -2.99
CA LEU A 23 -0.37 -1.16 -3.63
C LEU A 23 -0.52 -1.30 -5.14
N SER A 24 0.37 -2.05 -5.79
CA SER A 24 0.28 -2.37 -7.22
C SER A 24 -0.74 -3.46 -7.54
N THR A 25 -1.41 -4.02 -6.52
CA THR A 25 -2.35 -5.15 -6.60
C THR A 25 -1.76 -6.45 -7.18
N VAL A 26 -0.44 -6.53 -7.35
CA VAL A 26 0.26 -7.72 -7.85
C VAL A 26 0.20 -8.85 -6.83
N GLY A 27 0.45 -8.56 -5.54
CA GLY A 27 0.32 -9.54 -4.44
C GLY A 27 1.22 -10.79 -4.53
N PHE A 28 2.28 -10.77 -5.35
CA PHE A 28 3.14 -11.92 -5.60
C PHE A 28 4.23 -12.08 -4.54
N ASN A 29 4.52 -13.33 -4.14
CA ASN A 29 5.67 -13.73 -3.31
C ASN A 29 5.83 -12.90 -2.02
N GLN A 30 4.85 -13.01 -1.12
CA GLN A 30 4.95 -12.39 0.20
C GLN A 30 6.26 -12.79 0.88
N VAL A 31 6.98 -11.80 1.41
CA VAL A 31 8.30 -12.03 2.03
C VAL A 31 8.19 -13.00 3.22
N GLN A 32 7.12 -12.89 3.99
CA GLN A 32 6.80 -13.79 5.10
C GLN A 32 5.31 -13.80 5.39
N THR A 33 4.85 -14.76 6.19
CA THR A 33 3.47 -14.81 6.71
C THR A 33 3.22 -13.64 7.66
N LEU A 34 2.24 -12.80 7.36
CA LEU A 34 1.88 -11.66 8.19
C LEU A 34 1.15 -12.08 9.48
N SER A 35 1.57 -11.48 10.59
CA SER A 35 0.83 -11.48 11.85
C SER A 35 -0.52 -10.75 11.72
N GLU A 36 -1.37 -10.80 12.75
CA GLU A 36 -2.62 -10.04 12.77
C GLU A 36 -2.39 -8.53 12.63
N ALA A 37 -1.38 -7.99 13.31
CA ALA A 37 -1.00 -6.58 13.21
C ALA A 37 -0.50 -6.23 11.79
N GLY A 38 0.32 -7.10 11.18
CA GLY A 38 0.78 -6.91 9.80
C GLY A 38 -0.36 -6.95 8.78
N ARG A 39 -1.37 -7.79 9.00
CA ARG A 39 -2.59 -7.84 8.17
C ARG A 39 -3.44 -6.59 8.33
N LEU A 40 -3.64 -6.10 9.55
CA LEU A 40 -4.35 -4.84 9.78
C LEU A 40 -3.63 -3.66 9.11
N PHE A 41 -2.30 -3.64 9.17
CA PHE A 41 -1.51 -2.64 8.45
C PHE A 41 -1.67 -2.77 6.93
N ALA A 42 -1.65 -3.99 6.39
CA ALA A 42 -1.88 -4.23 4.97
C ALA A 42 -3.28 -3.74 4.53
N LEU A 43 -4.32 -4.00 5.32
CA LEU A 43 -5.67 -3.50 5.07
C LEU A 43 -5.72 -1.97 5.05
N ALA A 44 -5.08 -1.32 6.02
CA ALA A 44 -4.99 0.15 6.05
C ALA A 44 -4.26 0.70 4.82
N LEU A 45 -3.18 0.05 4.36
CA LEU A 45 -2.48 0.41 3.12
C LEU A 45 -3.38 0.29 1.89
N ILE A 46 -4.14 -0.80 1.77
CA ILE A 46 -5.03 -1.02 0.63
C ILE A 46 -6.14 0.04 0.60
N ILE A 47 -6.82 0.26 1.72
CA ILE A 47 -7.91 1.24 1.81
C ILE A 47 -7.37 2.65 1.53
N GLY A 48 -6.25 3.02 2.15
CA GLY A 48 -5.61 4.32 1.94
C GLY A 48 -5.14 4.52 0.50
N GLY A 49 -4.51 3.50 -0.09
CA GLY A 49 -4.03 3.53 -1.47
C GLY A 49 -5.16 3.67 -2.48
N ILE A 50 -6.24 2.90 -2.34
CA ILE A 50 -7.43 3.00 -3.20
C ILE A 50 -8.09 4.37 -3.06
N SER A 51 -8.26 4.85 -1.83
CA SER A 51 -8.86 6.17 -1.56
C SER A 51 -8.05 7.29 -2.22
N LEU A 52 -6.72 7.25 -2.08
CA LEU A 52 -5.83 8.22 -2.71
C LEU A 52 -5.89 8.13 -4.24
N PHE A 53 -5.93 6.92 -4.80
CA PHE A 53 -6.04 6.72 -6.25
C PHE A 53 -7.33 7.34 -6.81
N PHE A 54 -8.48 7.11 -6.20
CA PHE A 54 -9.74 7.72 -6.66
C PHE A 54 -9.76 9.24 -6.45
N PHE A 55 -9.18 9.72 -5.35
CA PHE A 55 -9.05 11.16 -5.12
C PHE A 55 -8.20 11.84 -6.19
N THR A 56 -7.02 11.28 -6.51
CA THR A 56 -6.15 11.84 -7.56
C THR A 56 -6.79 11.75 -8.94
N LEU A 57 -7.48 10.65 -9.25
CA LEU A 57 -8.19 10.49 -10.51
C LEU A 57 -9.29 11.54 -10.69
N THR A 58 -10.08 11.80 -9.64
CA THR A 58 -11.10 12.86 -9.63
C THR A 58 -10.47 14.24 -9.78
N TYR A 59 -9.36 14.49 -9.11
CA TYR A 59 -8.66 15.77 -9.21
C TYR A 59 -8.10 16.01 -10.62
N VAL A 60 -7.54 14.97 -11.26
CA VAL A 60 -7.03 15.03 -12.63
C VAL A 60 -8.17 15.27 -13.62
N GLU A 61 -9.29 14.57 -13.50
CA GLU A 61 -10.48 14.79 -14.33
C GLU A 61 -10.99 16.24 -14.22
N ARG A 62 -11.05 16.77 -13.00
CA ARG A 62 -11.41 18.17 -12.76
C ARG A 62 -10.42 19.16 -13.38
N LEU A 63 -9.12 18.87 -13.35
CA LEU A 63 -8.12 19.73 -13.98
C LEU A 63 -8.25 19.71 -15.50
N LEU A 64 -8.47 18.53 -16.09
CA LEU A 64 -8.64 18.37 -17.53
C LEU A 64 -9.90 19.08 -18.05
N SER A 65 -10.99 19.10 -17.28
CA SER A 65 -12.22 19.82 -17.67
C SER A 65 -12.10 21.35 -17.56
N MET A 66 -11.05 21.87 -16.91
CA MET A 66 -10.76 23.30 -16.81
C MET A 66 -9.82 23.83 -17.91
N LEU A 67 -9.10 22.95 -18.61
CA LEU A 67 -8.19 23.28 -19.72
C LEU A 67 -8.94 23.33 -21.05
#